data_AF-A0A5J4NLB7-F1
#
_entry.id   AF-A0A5J4NLB7-F1
#
_cell.length_a   1.000
_cell.length_b   1.000
_cell.length_c   1.000
_cell.angle_alpha   90.00
_cell.angle_beta   90.00
_cell.angle_gamma   90.00
#
_symmetry.space_group_name_H-M   'P 1'
#
loop_
_entity.id
_entity.type
_entity.pdbx_description
1 polymer ?
#
loop_
_entity_poly.entity_id
_entity_poly.type
_entity_poly.pdbx_seq_one_letter_code
_entity_poly.pdbx_strand_id
1 'polypeptide(L)'
;MNEFQKIHVQTVSANLQQLVADRKFLDVTLAVQGHEIHSNRMVLSASSEYFRGLFEFYGSHSPLPKRSRYDLTSEFLTIKGFQFIVNFIHSLGQLCDPIPTEDYECLYTAASFLQVQSLHAMLSNLIGCHLDSTSVLQALRLATVFDDPQLYQKCMFVLLDQFQTVDIFSGEYFNLSQRHIQTIFLSDRVKVSRESFMVEALLSWLCFDLPSRSEFFRNHFGNLLRLPLDCCDQVDFMLDDVVMEVVDRFVYLGSCISSGGGVGNEIEARISKARAVFANLRHLWRQRCISLKLKGRVYKTTVRAVLLYGSETWPLRVEDVNRLQVFDHRCLRSIARIGWHQRDAGRAIEAVACESLLRPFYK
;
A
#
# COMPACT_ATOMS: atom_id res chain seq x y z
N MET A 1 -41.80 17.40 -13.20
CA MET A 1 -42.32 18.73 -12.77
C MET A 1 -43.10 19.33 -13.93
N ASN A 2 -44.33 19.77 -13.68
CA ASN A 2 -45.14 20.46 -14.69
C ASN A 2 -44.47 21.78 -15.07
N GLU A 3 -44.54 22.17 -16.34
CA GLU A 3 -43.89 23.38 -16.87
C GLU A 3 -44.29 24.65 -16.11
N PHE A 4 -45.56 24.74 -15.72
CA PHE A 4 -46.09 25.77 -14.84
C PHE A 4 -45.37 25.86 -13.48
N GLN A 5 -45.03 24.73 -12.85
CA GLN A 5 -44.33 24.71 -11.56
C GLN A 5 -42.92 25.26 -11.69
N LYS A 6 -42.21 24.95 -12.80
CA LYS A 6 -40.88 25.51 -13.06
C LYS A 6 -40.93 27.03 -13.21
N ILE A 7 -41.90 27.54 -13.98
CA ILE A 7 -42.09 28.99 -14.16
C ILE A 7 -42.43 29.66 -12.83
N HIS A 8 -43.35 29.10 -12.05
CA HIS A 8 -43.73 29.67 -10.76
C HIS A 8 -42.55 29.75 -9.78
N VAL A 9 -41.74 28.68 -9.68
CA VAL A 9 -40.54 28.66 -8.83
C VAL A 9 -39.53 29.72 -9.30
N GLN A 10 -39.31 29.87 -10.60
CA GLN A 10 -38.42 30.91 -11.15
C GLN A 10 -38.91 32.32 -10.83
N THR A 11 -40.21 32.60 -11.00
CA THR A 11 -40.79 33.91 -10.67
C THR A 11 -40.68 34.23 -9.18
N VAL A 12 -40.99 33.26 -8.30
CA VAL A 12 -40.85 33.44 -6.84
C VAL A 12 -39.38 33.66 -6.46
N SER A 13 -38.45 32.90 -7.06
CA SER A 13 -37.01 33.07 -6.86
C SER A 13 -36.54 34.47 -7.24
N ALA A 14 -36.97 34.98 -8.40
CA ALA A 14 -36.62 36.33 -8.86
C ALA A 14 -37.19 37.42 -7.92
N ASN A 15 -38.43 37.26 -7.47
CA ASN A 15 -39.05 38.19 -6.51
C ASN A 15 -38.33 38.19 -5.16
N LEU A 16 -37.94 37.01 -4.65
CA LEU A 16 -37.18 36.89 -3.41
C LEU A 16 -35.82 37.57 -3.52
N GLN A 17 -35.10 37.37 -4.64
CA GLN A 17 -33.83 38.06 -4.88
C GLN A 17 -33.98 39.59 -4.89
N GLN A 18 -35.03 40.12 -5.53
CA GLN A 18 -35.31 41.56 -5.50
C GLN A 18 -35.59 42.07 -4.08
N LEU A 19 -36.35 41.32 -3.28
CA LEU A 19 -36.62 41.68 -1.88
C LEU A 19 -35.35 41.71 -1.02
N VAL A 20 -34.43 40.77 -1.25
CA VAL A 20 -33.12 40.75 -0.59
C VAL A 20 -32.27 41.93 -1.04
N ALA A 21 -32.23 42.23 -2.35
CA ALA A 21 -31.50 43.38 -2.89
C ALA A 21 -32.01 44.72 -2.33
N ASP A 22 -33.33 44.85 -2.17
CA ASP A 22 -34.02 45.99 -1.56
C ASP A 22 -33.84 46.06 -0.03
N ARG A 23 -33.15 45.08 0.58
CA ARG A 23 -32.99 44.93 2.04
C ARG A 23 -34.31 44.89 2.81
N LYS A 24 -35.37 44.37 2.20
CA LYS A 24 -36.69 44.21 2.82
C LYS A 24 -36.75 42.88 3.58
N PHE A 25 -37.46 42.87 4.73
CA PHE A 25 -37.67 41.69 5.58
C PHE A 25 -36.38 41.06 6.14
N LEU A 26 -35.32 41.85 6.36
CA LEU A 26 -34.13 41.40 7.09
C LEU A 26 -34.42 41.39 8.60
N ASP A 27 -34.56 40.20 9.17
CA ASP A 27 -35.00 39.97 10.55
C ASP A 27 -33.92 39.30 11.43
N VAL A 28 -32.73 39.12 10.88
CA VAL A 28 -31.56 38.58 11.59
C VAL A 28 -30.25 39.21 11.12
N THR A 29 -29.37 39.47 12.07
CA THR A 29 -27.98 39.87 11.87
C THR A 29 -27.08 38.72 12.33
N LEU A 30 -26.25 38.21 11.43
CA LEU A 30 -25.25 37.21 11.72
C LEU A 30 -23.89 37.90 11.79
N ALA A 31 -23.12 37.68 12.86
CA ALA A 31 -21.78 38.23 12.98
C ALA A 31 -20.73 37.11 13.02
N VAL A 32 -19.70 37.21 12.20
CA VAL A 32 -18.55 36.29 12.20
C VAL A 32 -17.28 37.13 12.31
N GLN A 33 -16.46 36.87 13.33
CA GLN A 33 -15.17 37.56 13.53
C GLN A 33 -15.28 39.11 13.46
N GLY A 34 -16.38 39.68 13.95
CA GLY A 34 -16.65 41.12 13.93
C GLY A 34 -17.29 41.66 12.63
N HIS A 35 -17.49 40.83 11.60
CA HIS A 35 -18.19 41.21 10.39
C HIS A 35 -19.68 40.84 10.47
N GLU A 36 -20.57 41.82 10.29
CA GLU A 36 -22.02 41.66 10.43
C GLU A 36 -22.73 41.62 9.08
N ILE A 37 -23.55 40.59 8.86
CA ILE A 37 -24.36 40.40 7.67
C ILE A 37 -25.83 40.33 8.06
N HIS A 38 -26.64 41.18 7.44
CA HIS A 38 -28.09 41.21 7.62
C HIS A 38 -28.76 40.26 6.62
N SER A 39 -29.66 39.42 7.11
CA SER A 39 -30.29 38.36 6.31
C SER A 39 -31.73 38.10 6.77
N ASN A 40 -32.37 37.14 6.11
CA ASN A 40 -33.72 36.68 6.43
C ASN A 40 -33.66 35.26 7.02
N ARG A 41 -34.29 35.05 8.19
CA ARG A 41 -34.31 33.75 8.89
C ARG A 41 -34.95 32.65 8.06
N MET A 42 -36.04 32.95 7.35
CA MET A 42 -36.76 31.95 6.56
C MET A 42 -35.90 31.42 5.41
N VAL A 43 -35.22 32.31 4.69
CA VAL A 43 -34.35 31.91 3.57
C VAL A 43 -33.16 31.10 4.09
N LEU A 44 -32.53 31.55 5.19
CA LEU A 44 -31.41 30.83 5.82
C LEU A 44 -31.83 29.44 6.32
N SER A 45 -32.94 29.34 7.07
CA SER A 45 -33.46 28.05 7.56
C SER A 45 -33.89 27.11 6.45
N ALA A 46 -34.42 27.64 5.35
CA ALA A 46 -34.83 26.82 4.21
C ALA A 46 -33.64 26.24 3.43
N SER A 47 -32.48 26.92 3.46
CA SER A 47 -31.28 26.50 2.72
C SER A 47 -30.22 25.79 3.57
N SER A 48 -30.32 25.86 4.90
CA SER A 48 -29.33 25.34 5.84
C SER A 48 -30.00 24.74 7.07
N GLU A 49 -29.71 23.47 7.30
CA GLU A 49 -30.14 22.73 8.50
C GLU A 49 -29.52 23.32 9.77
N TYR A 50 -28.28 23.84 9.68
CA TYR A 50 -27.61 24.53 10.78
C TYR A 50 -28.39 25.78 11.23
N PHE A 51 -28.75 26.66 10.30
CA PHE A 51 -29.51 27.87 10.64
C PHE A 51 -30.92 27.55 11.13
N ARG A 52 -31.55 26.52 10.55
CA ARG A 52 -32.85 26.02 11.01
C ARG A 52 -32.77 25.61 12.48
N GLY A 53 -31.80 24.77 12.83
CA GLY A 53 -31.57 24.36 14.22
C GLY A 53 -31.20 25.53 15.14
N LEU A 54 -30.35 26.44 14.68
CA LEU A 54 -29.95 27.63 15.44
C LEU A 54 -31.16 28.50 15.79
N PHE A 55 -32.02 28.81 14.82
CA PHE A 55 -33.17 29.69 15.05
C PHE A 55 -34.33 28.98 15.76
N GLU A 56 -34.50 27.68 15.60
CA GLU A 56 -35.46 26.90 16.40
C GLU A 56 -35.05 26.85 17.88
N PHE A 57 -33.75 26.63 18.16
CA PHE A 57 -33.21 26.56 19.52
C PHE A 57 -33.33 27.88 20.29
N TYR A 58 -33.00 29.01 19.65
CA TYR A 58 -33.15 30.35 20.24
C TYR A 58 -34.52 30.98 19.97
N GLY A 59 -35.43 30.23 19.33
CA GLY A 59 -36.76 30.66 18.92
C GLY A 59 -37.86 30.23 19.87
N SER A 60 -39.01 29.86 19.30
CA SER A 60 -40.33 29.75 19.93
C SER A 60 -40.45 28.84 21.16
N HIS A 61 -39.45 28.01 21.46
CA HIS A 61 -39.41 27.09 22.62
C HIS A 61 -38.36 27.47 23.67
N SER A 62 -37.66 28.59 23.49
CA SER A 62 -36.61 29.06 24.41
C SER A 62 -37.18 30.03 25.46
N PRO A 63 -36.79 29.93 26.74
CA PRO A 63 -37.11 30.94 27.76
C PRO A 63 -36.35 32.27 27.56
N LEU A 64 -35.47 32.35 26.57
CA LEU A 64 -34.65 33.52 26.25
C LEU A 64 -35.38 34.47 25.26
N PRO A 65 -35.14 35.79 25.35
CA PRO A 65 -35.72 36.75 24.41
C PRO A 65 -35.26 36.47 22.98
N LYS A 66 -36.15 36.65 22.00
CA LYS A 66 -35.84 36.54 20.56
C LYS A 66 -34.60 37.40 20.26
N ARG A 67 -33.48 36.74 20.01
CA ARG A 67 -32.26 37.42 19.57
C ARG A 67 -32.38 37.76 18.10
N SER A 68 -32.11 39.02 17.78
CA SER A 68 -31.98 39.50 16.39
C SER A 68 -30.55 39.40 15.89
N ARG A 69 -29.57 39.19 16.79
CA ARG A 69 -28.15 39.07 16.49
C ARG A 69 -27.60 37.72 16.96
N TYR A 70 -26.85 37.06 16.09
CA TYR A 70 -26.15 35.81 16.39
C TYR A 70 -24.68 35.93 16.03
N ASP A 71 -23.81 35.82 17.03
CA ASP A 71 -22.37 35.79 16.82
C ASP A 71 -21.91 34.33 16.64
N LEU A 72 -21.37 34.02 15.48
CA LEU A 72 -20.88 32.70 15.08
C LEU A 72 -19.36 32.70 15.17
N THR A 73 -18.83 32.27 16.31
CA THR A 73 -17.39 32.04 16.50
C THR A 73 -17.06 30.58 16.28
N SER A 74 -16.37 30.28 15.19
CA SER A 74 -15.83 28.96 14.87
C SER A 74 -14.44 29.11 14.25
N GLU A 75 -13.52 28.23 14.60
CA GLU A 75 -12.18 28.17 14.01
C GLU A 75 -12.20 27.74 12.54
N PHE A 76 -13.25 27.02 12.13
CA PHE A 76 -13.41 26.49 10.77
C PHE A 76 -14.04 27.49 9.80
N LEU A 77 -14.58 28.60 10.29
CA LEU A 77 -15.36 29.55 9.50
C LEU A 77 -14.56 30.81 9.22
N THR A 78 -14.12 30.95 7.96
CA THR A 78 -13.49 32.18 7.47
C THR A 78 -14.54 33.21 7.07
N ILE A 79 -14.19 34.50 7.12
CA ILE A 79 -15.08 35.60 6.69
C ILE A 79 -15.46 35.44 5.21
N LYS A 80 -14.48 35.11 4.34
CA LYS A 80 -14.71 34.87 2.91
C LYS A 80 -15.71 33.73 2.69
N GLY A 81 -15.47 32.58 3.33
CA GLY A 81 -16.38 31.43 3.24
C GLY A 81 -17.79 31.78 3.69
N PHE A 82 -17.91 32.42 4.85
CA PHE A 82 -19.20 32.85 5.37
C PHE A 82 -19.97 33.79 4.44
N GLN A 83 -19.30 34.84 3.93
CA GLN A 83 -19.91 35.78 2.99
C GLN A 83 -20.39 35.08 1.72
N PHE A 84 -19.58 34.17 1.17
CA PHE A 84 -19.96 33.41 -0.01
C PHE A 84 -21.19 32.54 0.24
N ILE A 85 -21.26 31.84 1.37
CA ILE A 85 -22.43 31.01 1.72
C ILE A 85 -23.70 31.87 1.82
N VAL A 86 -23.64 33.02 2.50
CA VAL A 86 -24.81 33.90 2.64
C VAL A 86 -25.22 34.48 1.29
N ASN A 87 -24.27 34.91 0.47
CA ASN A 87 -24.55 35.41 -0.89
C ASN A 87 -25.13 34.31 -1.79
N PHE A 88 -24.63 33.08 -1.69
CA PHE A 88 -25.16 31.92 -2.39
C PHE A 88 -26.62 31.66 -2.00
N ILE A 89 -26.93 31.70 -0.70
CA ILE A 89 -28.30 31.55 -0.18
C ILE A 89 -29.20 32.70 -0.66
N HIS A 90 -28.72 33.95 -0.62
CA HIS A 90 -29.45 35.13 -1.10
C HIS A 90 -29.72 35.08 -2.60
N SER A 91 -28.79 34.52 -3.37
CA SER A 91 -28.95 34.28 -4.79
C SER A 91 -29.81 33.06 -5.12
N LEU A 92 -30.26 32.30 -4.11
CA LEU A 92 -30.99 31.04 -4.27
C LEU A 92 -30.24 30.05 -5.18
N GLY A 93 -28.91 30.06 -5.11
CA GLY A 93 -28.02 29.21 -5.90
C GLY A 93 -27.88 29.58 -7.38
N GLN A 94 -28.31 30.77 -7.78
CA GLN A 94 -28.17 31.24 -9.17
C GLN A 94 -26.82 31.91 -9.46
N LEU A 95 -26.15 32.47 -8.45
CA LEU A 95 -24.80 33.01 -8.59
C LEU A 95 -23.78 31.89 -8.35
N CYS A 96 -23.43 31.18 -9.42
CA CYS A 96 -22.27 30.33 -9.49
C CYS A 96 -21.32 30.88 -10.55
N ASP A 97 -20.68 32.02 -10.25
CA ASP A 97 -19.46 32.38 -10.96
C ASP A 97 -18.45 31.24 -10.82
N PRO A 98 -17.54 31.03 -11.79
CA PRO A 98 -16.52 29.99 -11.67
C PRO A 98 -15.69 30.26 -10.41
N ILE A 99 -15.83 29.34 -9.45
CA ILE A 99 -15.14 29.42 -8.17
C ILE A 99 -13.64 29.19 -8.44
N PRO A 100 -12.74 30.08 -8.00
CA PRO A 100 -11.32 29.88 -8.17
C PRO A 100 -10.83 28.73 -7.28
N THR A 101 -9.84 27.97 -7.76
CA THR A 101 -9.34 26.76 -7.09
C THR A 101 -8.73 27.03 -5.72
N GLU A 102 -8.20 28.24 -5.50
CA GLU A 102 -7.65 28.68 -4.21
C GLU A 102 -8.68 28.81 -3.09
N ASP A 103 -9.94 29.08 -3.45
CA ASP A 103 -11.01 29.29 -2.46
C ASP A 103 -11.74 27.98 -2.11
N TYR A 104 -11.47 26.87 -2.82
CA TYR A 104 -12.18 25.60 -2.62
C TYR A 104 -12.18 25.11 -1.17
N GLU A 105 -11.04 25.20 -0.48
CA GLU A 105 -10.96 24.78 0.93
C GLU A 105 -11.89 25.62 1.80
N CYS A 106 -11.79 26.95 1.72
CA CYS A 106 -12.53 27.83 2.62
C CYS A 106 -14.04 27.79 2.36
N LEU A 107 -14.45 27.54 1.11
CA LEU A 107 -15.85 27.39 0.75
C LEU A 107 -16.39 26.02 1.15
N TYR A 108 -15.60 24.95 0.96
CA TYR A 108 -16.00 23.60 1.34
C TYR A 108 -16.15 23.47 2.85
N THR A 109 -15.22 24.03 3.63
CA THR A 109 -15.32 24.03 5.11
C THR A 109 -16.56 24.78 5.57
N ALA A 110 -16.82 25.97 5.00
CA ALA A 110 -17.98 26.79 5.34
C ALA A 110 -19.31 26.12 4.95
N ALA A 111 -19.41 25.55 3.74
CA ALA A 111 -20.60 24.86 3.26
C ALA A 111 -20.93 23.61 4.10
N SER A 112 -19.89 22.86 4.47
CA SER A 112 -20.03 21.64 5.30
C SER A 112 -20.42 22.00 6.73
N PHE A 113 -19.76 23.00 7.34
CA PHE A 113 -20.04 23.46 8.70
C PHE A 113 -21.45 24.06 8.82
N LEU A 114 -21.86 24.91 7.88
CA LEU A 114 -23.20 25.50 7.85
C LEU A 114 -24.25 24.57 7.20
N GLN A 115 -23.90 23.34 6.87
CA GLN A 115 -24.81 22.30 6.36
C GLN A 115 -25.64 22.74 5.15
N VAL A 116 -25.04 23.48 4.21
CA VAL A 116 -25.67 23.82 2.93
C VAL A 116 -25.41 22.69 1.93
N GLN A 117 -26.28 21.68 1.96
CA GLN A 117 -26.06 20.39 1.27
C GLN A 117 -25.88 20.52 -0.24
N SER A 118 -26.65 21.38 -0.90
CA SER A 118 -26.58 21.59 -2.36
C SER A 118 -25.21 22.12 -2.80
N LEU A 119 -24.68 23.09 -2.06
CA LEU A 119 -23.37 23.68 -2.32
C LEU A 119 -22.24 22.71 -1.94
N HIS A 120 -22.35 22.02 -0.80
CA HIS A 120 -21.39 20.99 -0.40
C HIS A 120 -21.24 19.90 -1.47
N ALA A 121 -22.36 19.36 -1.99
CA ALA A 121 -22.33 18.34 -3.04
C ALA A 121 -21.73 18.85 -4.35
N MET A 122 -21.97 20.12 -4.70
CA MET A 122 -21.37 20.75 -5.88
C MET A 122 -19.85 20.92 -5.69
N LEU A 123 -19.41 21.46 -4.55
CA LEU A 123 -17.97 21.63 -4.23
C LEU A 123 -17.24 20.29 -4.13
N SER A 124 -17.85 19.26 -3.53
CA SER A 124 -17.31 17.90 -3.47
C SER A 124 -17.03 17.34 -4.87
N ASN A 125 -17.95 17.60 -5.82
CA ASN A 125 -17.73 17.21 -7.22
C ASN A 125 -16.65 18.05 -7.92
N LEU A 126 -16.63 19.37 -7.72
CA LEU A 126 -15.62 20.24 -8.32
C LEU A 126 -14.21 19.91 -7.82
N ILE A 127 -14.03 19.78 -6.51
CA ILE A 127 -12.76 19.38 -5.90
C ILE A 127 -12.36 18.02 -6.48
N GLY A 128 -13.28 17.06 -6.54
CA GLY A 128 -13.04 15.74 -7.13
C GLY A 128 -12.62 15.75 -8.60
N CYS A 129 -13.07 16.71 -9.40
CA CYS A 129 -12.71 16.85 -10.82
C CYS A 129 -11.37 17.56 -11.02
N HIS A 130 -10.92 18.37 -10.06
CA HIS A 130 -9.68 19.14 -10.08
C HIS A 130 -8.61 18.59 -9.11
N LEU A 131 -8.64 17.28 -8.85
CA LEU A 131 -7.64 16.62 -8.01
C LEU A 131 -6.33 16.42 -8.78
N ASP A 132 -5.25 16.95 -8.21
CA ASP A 132 -3.88 16.81 -8.67
C ASP A 132 -3.03 16.15 -7.58
N SER A 133 -1.81 15.72 -7.91
CA SER A 133 -0.89 15.08 -6.95
C SER A 133 -0.52 15.97 -5.74
N THR A 134 -0.60 17.29 -5.91
CA THR A 134 -0.33 18.27 -4.84
C THR A 134 -1.55 18.58 -3.99
N SER A 135 -2.76 18.55 -4.56
CA SER A 135 -4.00 18.90 -3.88
C SER A 135 -4.72 17.70 -3.23
N VAL A 136 -4.42 16.47 -3.68
CA VAL A 136 -5.10 15.25 -3.24
C VAL A 136 -5.02 15.00 -1.73
N LEU A 137 -3.86 15.29 -1.10
CA LEU A 137 -3.68 15.10 0.35
C LEU A 137 -4.53 16.09 1.15
N GLN A 138 -4.60 17.35 0.72
CA GLN A 138 -5.44 18.38 1.35
C GLN A 138 -6.92 18.07 1.17
N ALA A 139 -7.33 17.65 -0.03
CA ALA A 139 -8.70 17.21 -0.29
C ALA A 139 -9.09 15.97 0.53
N LEU A 140 -8.16 15.02 0.70
CA LEU A 140 -8.36 13.86 1.57
C LEU A 140 -8.56 14.27 3.03
N ARG A 141 -7.76 15.21 3.54
CA ARG A 141 -7.95 15.78 4.89
C ARG A 141 -9.37 16.34 5.03
N LEU A 142 -9.81 17.17 4.09
CA LEU A 142 -11.16 17.76 4.13
C LEU A 142 -12.25 16.69 4.12
N ALA A 143 -12.14 15.70 3.23
CA ALA A 143 -13.10 14.59 3.16
C ALA A 143 -13.19 13.82 4.49
N THR A 144 -12.06 13.64 5.19
CA THR A 144 -12.02 12.92 6.47
C THR A 144 -12.55 13.75 7.64
N VAL A 145 -12.34 15.07 7.64
CA VAL A 145 -12.83 15.97 8.70
C VAL A 145 -14.35 16.12 8.63
N PHE A 146 -14.92 16.18 7.43
CA PHE A 146 -16.36 16.36 7.22
C PHE A 146 -17.12 15.06 6.91
N ASP A 147 -16.44 13.91 6.95
CA ASP A 147 -17.00 12.58 6.68
C ASP A 147 -17.75 12.50 5.33
N ASP A 148 -17.11 12.99 4.26
CA ASP A 148 -17.64 12.92 2.88
C ASP A 148 -17.11 11.66 2.16
N PRO A 149 -17.93 10.60 2.03
CA PRO A 149 -17.48 9.35 1.42
C PRO A 149 -17.26 9.45 -0.08
N GLN A 150 -17.98 10.35 -0.78
CA GLN A 150 -17.86 10.49 -2.24
C GLN A 150 -16.52 11.13 -2.60
N LEU A 151 -16.18 12.21 -1.90
CA LEU A 151 -14.89 12.87 -2.08
C LEU A 151 -13.75 11.95 -1.63
N TYR A 152 -13.88 11.29 -0.48
CA TYR A 152 -12.88 10.36 0.03
C TYR A 152 -12.51 9.27 -0.98
N GLN A 153 -13.51 8.64 -1.62
CA GLN A 153 -13.26 7.61 -2.63
C GLN A 153 -12.53 8.15 -3.86
N LYS A 154 -12.90 9.34 -4.35
CA LYS A 154 -12.20 10.00 -5.47
C LYS A 154 -10.77 10.35 -5.10
N CYS A 155 -10.56 10.93 -3.91
CA CYS A 155 -9.23 11.25 -3.39
C CYS A 155 -8.36 10.00 -3.28
N MET A 156 -8.87 8.91 -2.69
CA MET A 156 -8.14 7.65 -2.56
C MET A 156 -7.80 7.04 -3.93
N PHE A 157 -8.70 7.13 -4.90
CA PHE A 157 -8.42 6.65 -6.25
C PHE A 157 -7.25 7.39 -6.90
N VAL A 158 -7.28 8.73 -6.89
CA VAL A 158 -6.21 9.58 -7.45
C VAL A 158 -4.92 9.41 -6.66
N LEU A 159 -4.99 9.35 -5.33
CA LEU A 159 -3.84 9.17 -4.45
C LEU A 159 -3.10 7.87 -4.77
N LEU A 160 -3.82 6.76 -4.93
CA LEU A 160 -3.22 5.47 -5.28
C LEU A 160 -2.65 5.44 -6.70
N ASP A 161 -3.31 6.13 -7.64
CA ASP A 161 -2.90 6.20 -9.05
C ASP A 161 -1.64 7.05 -9.27
N GLN A 162 -1.50 8.14 -8.51
CA GLN A 162 -0.42 9.12 -8.65
C GLN A 162 0.55 9.14 -7.46
N PHE A 163 0.54 8.10 -6.62
CA PHE A 163 1.26 8.07 -5.34
C PHE A 163 2.75 8.42 -5.45
N GLN A 164 3.43 7.97 -6.51
CA GLN A 164 4.84 8.26 -6.75
C GLN A 164 5.14 9.76 -6.95
N THR A 165 4.17 10.53 -7.43
CA THR A 165 4.32 11.98 -7.67
C THR A 165 3.88 12.84 -6.49
N VAL A 166 3.29 12.21 -5.47
CA VAL A 166 2.83 12.88 -4.27
C VAL A 166 4.04 13.22 -3.40
N ASP A 167 4.04 14.42 -2.82
CA ASP A 167 5.09 14.84 -1.91
C ASP A 167 4.93 14.15 -0.54
N ILE A 168 5.69 13.05 -0.36
CA ILE A 168 5.76 12.27 0.88
C ILE A 168 6.43 13.02 2.04
N PHE A 169 7.11 14.14 1.77
CA PHE A 169 7.73 14.98 2.79
C PHE A 169 6.85 16.17 3.21
N SER A 170 5.67 16.29 2.62
CA SER A 170 4.71 17.33 2.98
C SER A 170 4.14 17.11 4.39
N GLY A 171 3.86 18.20 5.10
CA GLY A 171 3.20 18.14 6.42
C GLY A 171 1.82 17.45 6.38
N GLU A 172 1.10 17.56 5.27
CA GLU A 172 -0.19 16.90 5.06
C GLU A 172 -0.05 15.37 5.03
N TYR A 173 1.02 14.85 4.42
CA TYR A 173 1.31 13.42 4.43
C TYR A 173 1.61 12.92 5.85
N PHE A 174 2.39 13.67 6.63
CA PHE A 174 2.69 13.29 8.02
C PHE A 174 1.47 13.31 8.93
N ASN A 175 0.45 14.10 8.62
CA ASN A 175 -0.83 14.14 9.34
C ASN A 175 -1.78 12.99 8.99
N LEU A 176 -1.41 12.11 8.05
CA LEU A 176 -2.23 10.94 7.73
C LEU A 176 -2.40 10.02 8.94
N SER A 177 -3.63 9.56 9.16
CA SER A 177 -3.94 8.60 10.21
C SER A 177 -3.38 7.21 9.90
N GLN A 178 -3.21 6.39 10.95
CA GLN A 178 -2.84 4.98 10.82
C GLN A 178 -3.74 4.21 9.84
N ARG A 179 -5.05 4.53 9.80
CA ARG A 179 -6.02 3.89 8.88
C ARG A 179 -5.73 4.24 7.42
N HIS A 180 -5.37 5.49 7.15
CA HIS A 180 -5.00 5.91 5.79
C HIS A 180 -3.75 5.17 5.33
N ILE A 181 -2.71 5.10 6.18
CA ILE A 181 -1.49 4.34 5.88
C ILE A 181 -1.80 2.87 5.61
N GLN A 182 -2.59 2.20 6.46
CA GLN A 182 -3.00 0.81 6.17
C GLN A 182 -3.71 0.69 4.83
N THR A 183 -4.64 1.60 4.54
CA THR A 183 -5.41 1.55 3.29
C THR A 183 -4.53 1.76 2.06
N ILE A 184 -3.55 2.66 2.14
CA ILE A 184 -2.61 2.94 1.04
C ILE A 184 -1.68 1.75 0.80
N PHE A 185 -1.04 1.27 1.87
CA PHE A 185 0.03 0.27 1.78
C PHE A 185 -0.49 -1.17 1.59
N LEU A 186 -1.69 -1.49 2.09
CA LEU A 186 -2.33 -2.79 1.82
C LEU A 186 -3.04 -2.83 0.45
N SER A 187 -3.14 -1.69 -0.24
CA SER A 187 -3.85 -1.63 -1.52
C SER A 187 -2.98 -2.18 -2.66
N ASP A 188 -3.52 -3.17 -3.38
CA ASP A 188 -2.93 -3.70 -4.62
C ASP A 188 -2.91 -2.70 -5.77
N ARG A 189 -3.59 -1.57 -5.63
CA ARG A 189 -3.77 -0.58 -6.69
C ARG A 189 -2.74 0.55 -6.66
N VAL A 190 -1.90 0.61 -5.62
CA VAL A 190 -0.90 1.66 -5.51
C VAL A 190 0.09 1.57 -6.66
N LYS A 191 0.23 2.65 -7.43
CA LYS A 191 1.14 2.72 -8.57
C LYS A 191 2.46 3.35 -8.15
N VAL A 192 3.47 2.52 -7.98
CA VAL A 192 4.84 2.95 -7.64
C VAL A 192 5.83 2.18 -8.50
N SER A 193 6.88 2.87 -8.96
CA SER A 193 7.93 2.24 -9.77
C SER A 193 8.83 1.29 -8.97
N ARG A 194 9.01 1.53 -7.65
CA ARG A 194 9.91 0.78 -6.77
C ARG A 194 9.33 0.65 -5.37
N GLU A 195 9.51 -0.51 -4.74
CA GLU A 195 9.09 -0.75 -3.35
C GLU A 195 9.93 0.10 -2.38
N SER A 196 11.19 0.41 -2.71
CA SER A 196 12.04 1.35 -1.97
C SER A 196 11.36 2.70 -1.65
N PHE A 197 10.53 3.23 -2.56
CA PHE A 197 9.79 4.48 -2.33
C PHE A 197 8.67 4.28 -1.29
N MET A 198 8.01 3.12 -1.29
CA MET A 198 7.03 2.76 -0.27
C MET A 198 7.71 2.65 1.10
N VAL A 199 8.88 2.00 1.17
CA VAL A 199 9.67 1.91 2.41
C VAL A 199 10.04 3.31 2.92
N GLU A 200 10.58 4.16 2.05
CA GLU A 200 10.96 5.53 2.40
C GLU A 200 9.77 6.36 2.89
N ALA A 201 8.62 6.28 2.20
CA ALA A 201 7.41 6.97 2.60
C ALA A 201 6.90 6.50 3.99
N LEU A 202 6.89 5.18 4.23
CA LEU A 202 6.47 4.61 5.50
C LEU A 202 7.40 5.02 6.64
N LEU A 203 8.71 4.96 6.41
CA LEU A 203 9.73 5.35 7.39
C LEU A 203 9.67 6.85 7.68
N SER A 204 9.50 7.69 6.66
CA SER A 204 9.36 9.14 6.83
C SER A 204 8.14 9.48 7.69
N TRP A 205 7.01 8.81 7.45
CA TRP A 205 5.82 8.93 8.29
C TRP A 205 6.04 8.40 9.71
N LEU A 206 6.75 7.28 9.89
CA LEU A 206 7.07 6.74 11.22
C LEU A 206 7.98 7.67 12.02
N CYS A 207 9.04 8.19 11.40
CA CYS A 207 10.06 9.03 12.03
C CYS A 207 9.50 10.37 12.51
N PHE A 208 8.46 10.90 11.88
CA PHE A 208 7.82 12.15 12.30
C PHE A 208 7.21 12.08 13.71
N ASP A 209 6.64 10.94 14.10
CA ASP A 209 6.05 10.72 15.44
C ASP A 209 6.29 9.28 15.90
N LEU A 210 7.57 9.00 16.13
CA LEU A 210 8.07 7.69 16.53
C LEU A 210 7.41 7.12 17.81
N PRO A 211 7.20 7.87 18.91
CA PRO A 211 6.64 7.28 20.12
C PRO A 211 5.22 6.75 19.90
N SER A 212 4.35 7.52 19.23
CA SER A 212 2.94 7.14 19.05
C SER A 212 2.75 6.10 17.93
N ARG A 213 3.64 6.05 16.94
CA ARG A 213 3.52 5.20 15.75
C ARG A 213 4.31 3.89 15.85
N SER A 214 5.23 3.76 16.80
CA SER A 214 6.08 2.58 16.98
C SER A 214 5.31 1.27 17.23
N GLU A 215 4.26 1.31 18.06
CA GLU A 215 3.44 0.13 18.36
C GLU A 215 2.66 -0.35 17.13
N PHE A 216 2.06 0.59 16.40
CA PHE A 216 1.37 0.31 15.15
C PHE A 216 2.30 -0.34 14.13
N PHE A 217 3.51 0.22 13.95
CA PHE A 217 4.50 -0.29 13.02
C PHE A 217 4.93 -1.71 13.40
N ARG A 218 5.22 -1.98 14.67
CA ARG A 218 5.60 -3.31 15.16
C ARG A 218 4.56 -4.39 14.80
N ASN A 219 3.28 -4.05 14.89
CA ASN A 219 2.20 -5.00 14.66
C ASN A 219 1.86 -5.21 13.17
N HIS A 220 2.18 -4.25 12.30
CA HIS A 220 1.72 -4.24 10.90
C HIS A 220 2.82 -4.27 9.84
N PHE A 221 4.10 -4.04 10.21
CA PHE A 221 5.22 -3.92 9.27
C PHE A 221 5.29 -5.05 8.25
N GLY A 222 5.17 -6.31 8.69
CA GLY A 222 5.27 -7.48 7.81
C GLY A 222 4.13 -7.61 6.79
N ASN A 223 3.01 -6.91 7.00
CA ASN A 223 1.87 -6.91 6.08
C ASN A 223 1.84 -5.68 5.18
N LEU A 224 2.45 -4.57 5.61
CA LEU A 224 2.41 -3.28 4.91
C LEU A 224 3.42 -3.18 3.76
N LEU A 225 4.51 -3.95 3.80
CA LEU A 225 5.57 -3.88 2.79
C LEU A 225 5.80 -5.25 2.16
N ARG A 226 5.90 -5.28 0.84
CA ARG A 226 6.26 -6.44 0.05
C ARG A 226 7.77 -6.50 -0.10
N LEU A 227 8.45 -6.62 1.03
CA LEU A 227 9.90 -6.76 1.13
C LEU A 227 10.53 -7.81 0.18
N PRO A 228 9.84 -8.88 -0.28
CA PRO A 228 10.40 -9.77 -1.31
C PRO A 228 10.58 -9.16 -2.72
N LEU A 229 10.11 -7.94 -2.98
CA LEU A 229 10.21 -7.25 -4.28
C LEU A 229 11.27 -6.13 -4.31
N ASP A 230 11.88 -5.78 -3.16
CA ASP A 230 13.09 -4.96 -3.16
C ASP A 230 14.26 -5.84 -3.62
N CYS A 231 14.58 -5.73 -4.91
CA CYS A 231 15.88 -6.11 -5.44
C CYS A 231 16.93 -5.42 -4.55
N CYS A 232 17.59 -6.22 -3.72
CA CYS A 232 18.67 -5.80 -2.84
C CYS A 232 19.91 -5.48 -3.71
N ASP A 233 19.85 -4.36 -4.43
CA ASP A 233 20.98 -3.77 -5.11
C ASP A 233 21.30 -2.47 -4.36
N GLN A 234 22.33 -2.51 -3.50
CA GLN A 234 22.87 -1.40 -2.69
C GLN A 234 22.16 -1.04 -1.38
N VAL A 235 22.27 -1.92 -0.39
CA VAL A 235 22.38 -1.46 1.00
C VAL A 235 23.75 -1.88 1.52
N ASP A 236 24.64 -0.89 1.74
CA ASP A 236 25.94 -1.14 2.35
C ASP A 236 25.73 -1.54 3.81
N PHE A 237 25.90 -2.84 4.10
CA PHE A 237 25.75 -3.37 5.44
C PHE A 237 27.01 -3.03 6.26
N MET A 238 26.88 -2.12 7.22
CA MET A 238 27.98 -1.72 8.12
C MET A 238 27.93 -2.54 9.42
N LEU A 239 29.02 -3.22 9.75
CA LEU A 239 29.24 -3.87 11.03
C LEU A 239 30.47 -3.23 11.69
N ASP A 240 30.32 -2.63 12.87
CA ASP A 240 31.40 -1.95 13.60
C ASP A 240 32.22 -0.95 12.74
N ASP A 241 31.52 -0.09 11.98
CA ASP A 241 32.09 0.90 11.04
C ASP A 241 32.87 0.30 9.85
N VAL A 242 32.73 -1.00 9.58
CA VAL A 242 33.31 -1.68 8.41
C VAL A 242 32.22 -1.99 7.38
N VAL A 243 32.39 -1.50 6.15
CA VAL A 243 31.55 -1.85 5.00
C VAL A 243 31.82 -3.31 4.63
N MET A 244 30.81 -4.15 4.73
CA MET A 244 30.91 -5.57 4.40
C MET A 244 30.88 -5.78 2.87
N GLU A 245 31.82 -6.57 2.36
CA GLU A 245 31.84 -6.94 0.94
C GLU A 245 30.66 -7.86 0.60
N VAL A 246 29.85 -7.45 -0.38
CA VAL A 246 28.78 -8.28 -0.94
C VAL A 246 29.38 -9.19 -2.02
N VAL A 247 29.34 -10.50 -1.78
CA VAL A 247 29.91 -11.51 -2.69
C VAL A 247 28.81 -12.43 -3.20
N ASP A 248 28.81 -12.71 -4.51
CA ASP A 248 27.85 -13.61 -5.16
C ASP A 248 27.92 -15.07 -4.65
N ARG A 249 29.07 -15.46 -4.11
CA ARG A 249 29.35 -16.81 -3.60
C ARG A 249 30.23 -16.76 -2.36
N PHE A 250 29.78 -17.39 -1.30
CA PHE A 250 30.54 -17.52 -0.06
C PHE A 250 30.55 -18.97 0.44
N VAL A 251 31.68 -19.44 0.97
CA VAL A 251 31.78 -20.78 1.56
C VAL A 251 31.72 -20.63 3.08
N TYR A 252 30.61 -21.07 3.66
CA TYR A 252 30.42 -21.08 5.11
C TYR A 252 30.37 -22.51 5.64
N LEU A 253 31.24 -22.84 6.60
CA LEU A 253 31.33 -24.16 7.23
C LEU A 253 31.40 -25.33 6.23
N GLY A 254 31.96 -25.08 5.03
CA GLY A 254 32.11 -26.07 3.97
C GLY A 254 30.93 -26.20 3.00
N SER A 255 29.90 -25.37 3.12
CA SER A 255 28.76 -25.25 2.22
C SER A 255 28.80 -23.93 1.44
N CYS A 256 28.50 -24.00 0.14
CA CYS A 256 28.50 -22.88 -0.78
C CYS A 256 27.14 -22.17 -0.78
N ILE A 257 27.11 -20.95 -0.28
CA ILE A 257 25.94 -20.07 -0.30
C ILE A 257 26.08 -19.14 -1.50
N SER A 258 25.00 -18.95 -2.27
CA SER A 258 24.98 -18.10 -3.46
C SER A 258 23.92 -17.02 -3.34
N SER A 259 24.16 -15.84 -3.91
CA SER A 259 23.26 -14.66 -3.86
C SER A 259 21.83 -14.97 -4.32
N GLY A 260 21.66 -15.79 -5.35
CA GLY A 260 20.34 -16.17 -5.87
C GLY A 260 19.56 -17.22 -5.04
N GLY A 261 20.02 -17.59 -3.84
CA GLY A 261 19.35 -18.55 -2.94
C GLY A 261 19.25 -20.00 -3.46
N GLY A 262 19.79 -20.28 -4.65
CA GLY A 262 19.79 -21.60 -5.27
C GLY A 262 20.91 -22.51 -4.78
N VAL A 263 20.67 -23.82 -4.80
CA VAL A 263 21.61 -24.85 -4.33
C VAL A 263 22.56 -25.35 -5.43
N GLY A 264 22.41 -24.85 -6.67
CA GLY A 264 23.14 -25.38 -7.83
C GLY A 264 24.66 -25.40 -7.67
N ASN A 265 25.23 -24.34 -7.07
CA ASN A 265 26.67 -24.23 -6.83
C ASN A 265 27.17 -25.22 -5.75
N GLU A 266 26.38 -25.45 -4.70
CA GLU A 266 26.70 -26.44 -3.67
C GLU A 266 26.60 -27.87 -4.22
N ILE A 267 25.57 -28.17 -5.03
CA ILE A 267 25.44 -29.47 -5.71
C ILE A 267 26.65 -29.75 -6.59
N GLU A 268 27.11 -28.75 -7.36
CA GLU A 268 28.29 -28.89 -8.22
C GLU A 268 29.58 -29.09 -7.42
N ALA A 269 29.74 -28.38 -6.30
CA ALA A 269 30.85 -28.58 -5.38
C ALA A 269 30.85 -30.00 -4.79
N ARG A 270 29.68 -30.53 -4.42
CA ARG A 270 29.51 -31.89 -3.87
C ARG A 270 29.77 -32.96 -4.91
N ILE A 271 29.28 -32.78 -6.15
CA ILE A 271 29.61 -33.65 -7.27
C ILE A 271 31.12 -33.67 -7.53
N SER A 272 31.78 -32.52 -7.45
CA SER A 272 33.23 -32.41 -7.66
C SER A 272 34.02 -33.15 -6.57
N LYS A 273 33.64 -32.98 -5.29
CA LYS A 273 34.23 -33.72 -4.16
C LYS A 273 33.99 -35.23 -4.29
N ALA A 274 32.76 -35.65 -4.57
CA ALA A 274 32.41 -37.07 -4.75
C ALA A 274 33.16 -37.68 -5.95
N ARG A 275 33.35 -36.93 -7.04
CA ARG A 275 34.14 -37.35 -8.20
C ARG A 275 35.60 -37.60 -7.83
N ALA A 276 36.20 -36.75 -7.01
CA ALA A 276 37.57 -36.95 -6.52
C ALA A 276 37.69 -38.24 -5.70
N VAL A 277 36.76 -38.47 -4.76
CA VAL A 277 36.73 -39.71 -3.96
C VAL A 277 36.56 -40.94 -4.85
N PHE A 278 35.65 -40.87 -5.83
CA PHE A 278 35.44 -41.96 -6.78
C PHE A 278 36.70 -42.24 -7.61
N ALA A 279 37.41 -41.21 -8.05
CA ALA A 279 38.65 -41.34 -8.81
C ALA A 279 39.79 -41.95 -7.97
N ASN A 280 39.90 -41.60 -6.69
CA ASN A 280 40.91 -42.17 -5.78
C ASN A 280 40.72 -43.68 -5.60
N LEU A 281 39.48 -44.16 -5.68
CA LEU A 281 39.14 -45.58 -5.57
C LEU A 281 39.14 -46.32 -6.94
N ARG A 282 39.67 -45.72 -8.01
CA ARG A 282 39.66 -46.28 -9.37
C ARG A 282 40.26 -47.68 -9.48
N HIS A 283 41.30 -47.97 -8.72
CA HIS A 283 41.94 -49.29 -8.69
C HIS A 283 40.98 -50.36 -8.13
N LEU A 284 40.22 -50.04 -7.09
CA LEU A 284 39.24 -50.92 -6.46
C LEU A 284 38.07 -51.22 -7.41
N TRP A 285 37.56 -50.21 -8.12
CA TRP A 285 36.51 -50.41 -9.12
C TRP A 285 36.96 -51.33 -10.26
N ARG A 286 38.25 -51.28 -10.62
CA ARG A 286 38.87 -52.09 -11.69
C ARG A 286 39.25 -53.52 -11.29
N GLN A 287 39.26 -53.89 -10.01
CA GLN A 287 39.58 -55.25 -9.60
C GLN A 287 38.43 -56.22 -9.90
N ARG A 288 38.73 -57.38 -10.50
CA ARG A 288 37.71 -58.41 -10.84
C ARG A 288 37.40 -59.36 -9.68
N CYS A 289 38.32 -59.51 -8.74
CA CYS A 289 38.17 -60.39 -7.57
C CYS A 289 37.21 -59.86 -6.51
N ILE A 290 36.89 -58.56 -6.53
CA ILE A 290 35.97 -57.94 -5.57
C ILE A 290 34.54 -58.06 -6.09
N SER A 291 33.66 -58.65 -5.26
CA SER A 291 32.24 -58.78 -5.57
C SER A 291 31.56 -57.42 -5.77
N LEU A 292 30.60 -57.37 -6.70
CA LEU A 292 29.80 -56.16 -6.95
C LEU A 292 29.07 -55.67 -5.70
N LYS A 293 28.63 -56.59 -4.84
CA LYS A 293 27.98 -56.29 -3.55
C LYS A 293 28.90 -55.50 -2.61
N LEU A 294 30.18 -55.88 -2.53
CA LEU A 294 31.15 -55.17 -1.70
C LEU A 294 31.48 -53.79 -2.28
N LYS A 295 31.65 -53.68 -3.61
CA LYS A 295 31.85 -52.39 -4.28
C LYS A 295 30.67 -51.45 -4.09
N GLY A 296 29.44 -51.96 -4.16
CA GLY A 296 28.23 -51.18 -3.88
C GLY A 296 28.21 -50.62 -2.45
N ARG A 297 28.63 -51.41 -1.46
CA ARG A 297 28.78 -50.95 -0.07
C ARG A 297 29.83 -49.85 0.07
N VAL A 298 31.03 -50.06 -0.48
CA VAL A 298 32.11 -49.05 -0.46
C VAL A 298 31.66 -47.76 -1.13
N TYR A 299 30.96 -47.86 -2.27
CA TYR A 299 30.37 -46.70 -2.95
C TYR A 299 29.37 -45.95 -2.07
N LYS A 300 28.44 -46.66 -1.42
CA LYS A 300 27.43 -46.07 -0.54
C LYS A 300 28.06 -45.31 0.63
N THR A 301 29.08 -45.87 1.28
CA THR A 301 29.68 -45.28 2.48
C THR A 301 30.66 -44.15 2.21
N THR A 302 31.28 -44.12 1.02
CA THR A 302 32.33 -43.13 0.70
C THR A 302 31.81 -42.08 -0.27
N VAL A 303 31.55 -42.47 -1.51
CA VAL A 303 31.20 -41.55 -2.60
C VAL A 303 29.78 -41.00 -2.43
N ARG A 304 28.79 -41.87 -2.17
CA ARG A 304 27.39 -41.43 -2.01
C ARG A 304 27.17 -40.62 -0.74
N ALA A 305 27.90 -40.93 0.34
CA ALA A 305 27.88 -40.13 1.57
C ALA A 305 28.39 -38.69 1.34
N VAL A 306 29.48 -38.53 0.57
CA VAL A 306 30.02 -37.20 0.21
C VAL A 306 29.09 -36.44 -0.73
N LEU A 307 28.46 -37.15 -1.67
CA LEU A 307 27.53 -36.58 -2.63
C LEU A 307 26.27 -36.00 -1.98
N LEU A 308 25.73 -36.69 -0.96
CA LEU A 308 24.46 -36.35 -0.30
C LEU A 308 24.63 -35.59 1.02
N TYR A 309 25.86 -35.23 1.39
CA TYR A 309 26.11 -34.50 2.63
C TYR A 309 25.40 -33.14 2.60
N GLY A 310 24.53 -32.90 3.59
CA GLY A 310 23.77 -31.66 3.73
C GLY A 310 22.52 -31.58 2.84
N SER A 311 22.20 -32.63 2.07
CA SER A 311 21.06 -32.64 1.15
C SER A 311 19.69 -32.56 1.85
N GLU A 312 19.64 -32.88 3.15
CA GLU A 312 18.48 -32.69 4.03
C GLU A 312 18.08 -31.22 4.25
N THR A 313 18.98 -30.28 3.98
CA THR A 313 18.73 -28.83 4.14
C THR A 313 18.54 -28.09 2.82
N TRP A 314 18.60 -28.80 1.70
CA TRP A 314 18.58 -28.18 0.38
C TRP A 314 17.15 -28.02 -0.15
N PRO A 315 16.72 -26.82 -0.58
CA PRO A 315 15.48 -26.65 -1.35
C PRO A 315 15.64 -27.22 -2.78
N LEU A 316 15.55 -28.55 -2.89
CA LEU A 316 15.81 -29.29 -4.13
C LEU A 316 14.67 -29.14 -5.16
N ARG A 317 15.01 -28.72 -6.38
CA ARG A 317 14.12 -28.79 -7.54
C ARG A 317 14.27 -30.12 -8.29
N VAL A 318 13.34 -30.42 -9.18
CA VAL A 318 13.40 -31.63 -10.04
C VAL A 318 14.69 -31.67 -10.87
N GLU A 319 15.14 -30.51 -11.37
CA GLU A 319 16.40 -30.40 -12.12
C GLU A 319 17.63 -30.73 -11.26
N ASP A 320 17.66 -30.25 -10.01
CA ASP A 320 18.75 -30.51 -9.05
C ASP A 320 18.87 -32.00 -8.70
N VAL A 321 17.72 -32.64 -8.46
CA VAL A 321 17.60 -34.07 -8.27
C VAL A 321 18.15 -34.83 -9.48
N ASN A 322 17.76 -34.43 -10.69
CA ASN A 322 18.24 -35.06 -11.92
C ASN A 322 19.77 -34.94 -12.06
N ARG A 323 20.37 -33.79 -11.70
CA ARG A 323 21.83 -33.60 -11.74
C ARG A 323 22.57 -34.57 -10.81
N LEU A 324 22.08 -34.77 -9.59
CA LEU A 324 22.64 -35.74 -8.64
C LEU A 324 22.50 -37.18 -9.14
N GLN A 325 21.32 -37.53 -9.67
CA GLN A 325 21.04 -38.86 -10.23
C GLN A 325 21.93 -39.19 -11.44
N VAL A 326 22.19 -38.22 -12.33
CA VAL A 326 23.07 -38.43 -13.48
C VAL A 326 24.48 -38.82 -13.04
N PHE A 327 25.02 -38.15 -12.01
CA PHE A 327 26.34 -38.49 -11.48
C PHE A 327 26.35 -39.87 -10.79
N ASP A 328 25.36 -40.16 -9.96
CA ASP A 328 25.25 -41.45 -9.26
C ASP A 328 25.13 -42.62 -10.23
N HIS A 329 24.25 -42.52 -11.23
CA HIS A 329 24.08 -43.52 -12.27
C HIS A 329 25.36 -43.73 -13.11
N ARG A 330 26.13 -42.66 -13.35
CA ARG A 330 27.42 -42.78 -14.05
C ARG A 330 28.42 -43.58 -13.22
N CYS A 331 28.51 -43.33 -11.92
CA CYS A 331 29.39 -44.06 -11.01
C CYS A 331 29.00 -45.54 -10.91
N LEU A 332 27.70 -45.82 -10.72
CA LEU A 332 27.18 -47.18 -10.62
C LEU A 332 27.41 -48.00 -11.90
N ARG A 333 27.17 -47.41 -13.08
CA ARG A 333 27.50 -48.04 -14.37
C ARG A 333 28.97 -48.36 -14.50
N SER A 334 29.85 -47.46 -14.04
CA SER A 334 31.30 -47.68 -14.05
C SER A 334 31.71 -48.83 -13.13
N ILE A 335 31.12 -48.94 -11.93
CA ILE A 335 31.34 -50.05 -11.00
C ILE A 335 30.87 -51.38 -11.59
N ALA A 336 29.69 -51.38 -12.22
CA ALA A 336 29.09 -52.54 -12.85
C ALA A 336 29.70 -52.89 -14.23
N ARG A 337 30.60 -52.03 -14.76
CA ARG A 337 31.23 -52.13 -16.09
C ARG A 337 30.25 -52.23 -17.25
N ILE A 338 29.15 -51.50 -17.15
CA ILE A 338 28.13 -51.43 -18.19
C ILE A 338 28.52 -50.36 -19.20
N GLY A 339 28.59 -50.72 -20.48
CA GLY A 339 28.90 -49.79 -21.57
C GLY A 339 27.73 -48.86 -21.88
N TRP A 340 28.01 -47.67 -22.41
CA TRP A 340 26.99 -46.65 -22.71
C TRP A 340 25.91 -47.12 -23.72
N HIS A 341 26.20 -48.13 -24.55
CA HIS A 341 25.29 -48.68 -25.55
C HIS A 341 24.26 -49.69 -24.98
N GLN A 342 24.41 -50.15 -23.74
CA GLN A 342 23.51 -51.13 -23.13
C GLN A 342 22.34 -50.42 -22.45
N ARG A 343 21.16 -50.41 -23.09
CA ARG A 343 19.93 -49.76 -22.60
C ARG A 343 19.27 -50.50 -21.43
N ASP A 344 19.36 -51.84 -21.36
CA ASP A 344 18.68 -52.67 -20.34
C ASP A 344 19.52 -52.92 -19.07
N ALA A 345 20.16 -51.87 -18.56
CA ALA A 345 21.06 -51.93 -17.41
C ALA A 345 20.36 -51.89 -16.04
N GLY A 346 19.04 -51.67 -16.00
CA GLY A 346 18.28 -51.38 -14.77
C GLY A 346 18.48 -52.41 -13.66
N ARG A 347 18.34 -53.71 -13.97
CA ARG A 347 18.51 -54.80 -12.99
C ARG A 347 19.93 -54.93 -12.44
N ALA A 348 20.95 -54.65 -13.25
CA ALA A 348 22.34 -54.72 -12.83
C ALA A 348 22.75 -53.49 -11.99
N ILE A 349 22.16 -52.33 -12.27
CA ILE A 349 22.32 -51.12 -11.46
C ILE A 349 21.60 -51.29 -10.12
N GLU A 350 20.38 -51.84 -10.09
CA GLU A 350 19.65 -52.19 -8.85
C GLU A 350 20.38 -53.23 -7.99
N ALA A 351 21.06 -54.21 -8.61
CA ALA A 351 21.87 -55.18 -7.88
C ALA A 351 23.09 -54.56 -7.15
N VAL A 352 23.55 -53.39 -7.59
CA VAL A 352 24.66 -52.62 -6.97
C VAL A 352 24.13 -51.50 -6.08
N ALA A 353 23.06 -50.85 -6.51
CA ALA A 353 22.34 -49.80 -5.81
C ALA A 353 21.36 -50.43 -4.83
N CYS A 354 21.84 -50.77 -3.64
CA CYS A 354 21.04 -51.35 -2.56
C CYS A 354 19.79 -50.53 -2.13
N GLU A 355 19.47 -49.38 -2.76
CA GLU A 355 18.22 -48.60 -2.63
C GLU A 355 18.28 -47.36 -3.53
N SER A 356 17.12 -46.94 -4.05
CA SER A 356 16.96 -45.71 -4.85
C SER A 356 17.39 -44.45 -4.06
N LEU A 357 17.94 -43.46 -4.77
CA LEU A 357 18.61 -42.29 -4.18
C LEU A 357 17.75 -41.46 -3.22
N LEU A 358 16.43 -41.42 -3.42
CA LEU A 358 15.59 -40.36 -2.85
C LEU A 358 14.28 -40.81 -2.20
N ARG A 359 14.10 -42.12 -1.89
CA ARG A 359 12.94 -42.54 -1.08
C ARG A 359 12.76 -41.80 0.27
N PRO A 360 13.79 -41.23 0.93
CA PRO A 360 13.59 -40.48 2.18
C PRO A 360 13.10 -39.03 2.02
N PHE A 361 13.21 -38.43 0.82
CA PHE A 361 13.03 -36.97 0.64
C PHE A 361 11.66 -36.56 0.11
N TYR A 362 10.83 -37.53 -0.32
CA TYR A 362 9.43 -37.32 -0.69
C TYR A 362 8.56 -38.01 0.36
N LYS A 363 8.30 -37.34 1.48
CA LYS A 363 7.21 -37.67 2.41
C LYS A 363 6.41 -36.42 2.70
#